data_AF-A0A9W5Z2D7-F1
#
_entry.id   AF-A0A9W5Z2D7-F1
#
_cell.length_a   1.000
_cell.length_b   1.000
_cell.length_c   1.000
_cell.angle_alpha   90.00
_cell.angle_beta   90.00
_cell.angle_gamma   90.00
#
_symmetry.space_group_name_H-M   'P 1'
#
loop_
_entity.id
_entity.type
_entity.pdbx_description
1 polymer ?
#
loop_
_entity_poly.entity_id
_entity_poly.type
_entity_poly.pdbx_seq_one_letter_code
_entity_poly.pdbx_strand_id
1 'polypeptide(L)'
;MAHMRSTFPQIQFALMVGIGGGVPSTHNDIRLGDVVVSRPMGIYSGVIQYDYGKTVQGGRFELVGMLNHPPQTLLTSMARLQAAQLTQPDNPVAKIAIDILTRKPDMEERFAPPSPDTDILFCASYQHPIDERNCDKCDKEQVVARKPRGPPPQIHYGLIASGNQVVKDSGTRDRLAQELGVLCFEMEAAGLMNQLPTLVIR
;
A
#
# COMPACT_ATOMS: atom_id res chain seq x y z
N MET A 1 6.92 -14.70 15.92
CA MET A 1 5.51 -14.80 15.51
C MET A 1 4.99 -16.24 15.51
N ALA A 2 5.80 -17.25 15.17
CA ALA A 2 5.41 -18.68 15.19
C ALA A 2 4.74 -19.18 16.49
N HIS A 3 5.04 -18.57 17.64
CA HIS A 3 4.44 -18.94 18.94
C HIS A 3 3.15 -18.17 19.28
N MET A 4 2.74 -17.18 18.49
CA MET A 4 1.59 -16.34 18.84
C MET A 4 0.28 -17.15 18.84
N ARG A 5 0.09 -18.06 17.87
CA ARG A 5 -1.09 -18.96 17.84
C ARG A 5 -1.08 -20.00 18.95
N SER A 6 0.10 -20.50 19.33
CA SER A 6 0.20 -21.48 20.41
C SER A 6 -0.03 -20.85 21.78
N THR A 7 0.43 -19.61 21.98
CA THR A 7 0.27 -18.89 23.25
C THR A 7 -1.11 -18.28 23.40
N PHE A 8 -1.70 -17.78 22.31
CA PHE A 8 -3.00 -17.12 22.31
C PHE A 8 -3.98 -17.86 21.37
N PRO A 9 -4.57 -18.97 21.82
CA PRO A 9 -5.37 -19.86 20.96
C PRO A 9 -6.66 -19.22 20.44
N GLN A 10 -7.09 -18.10 21.03
CA GLN A 10 -8.30 -17.37 20.62
C GLN A 10 -8.05 -16.33 19.52
N ILE A 11 -6.80 -16.13 19.08
CA ILE A 11 -6.51 -15.26 17.93
C ILE A 11 -7.05 -15.92 16.66
N GLN A 12 -8.04 -15.28 16.04
CA GLN A 12 -8.67 -15.76 14.80
C GLN A 12 -7.97 -15.22 13.56
N PHE A 13 -7.55 -13.96 13.61
CA PHE A 13 -6.88 -13.26 12.52
C PHE A 13 -6.08 -12.08 13.06
N ALA A 14 -5.21 -11.52 12.20
CA ALA A 14 -4.51 -10.27 12.45
C ALA A 14 -4.83 -9.25 11.34
N LEU A 15 -4.77 -7.97 11.70
CA LEU A 15 -4.68 -6.88 10.74
C LEU A 15 -3.27 -6.35 10.82
N MET A 16 -2.57 -6.35 9.68
CA MET A 16 -1.24 -5.76 9.59
C MET A 16 -1.38 -4.36 9.01
N VAL A 17 -1.20 -3.36 9.86
CA VAL A 17 -1.29 -1.95 9.46
C VAL A 17 0.11 -1.35 9.55
N GLY A 18 0.56 -0.71 8.49
CA GLY A 18 1.86 -0.05 8.44
C GLY A 18 1.90 0.98 7.32
N ILE A 19 3.09 1.47 7.01
CA ILE A 19 3.30 2.38 5.87
C ILE A 19 3.78 1.59 4.65
N GLY A 20 3.50 2.10 3.47
CA GLY A 20 4.06 1.59 2.21
C GLY A 20 4.45 2.71 1.25
N GLY A 21 5.35 2.38 0.32
CA GLY A 21 5.64 3.24 -0.83
C GLY A 21 4.58 3.05 -1.91
N GLY A 22 3.70 4.03 -2.07
CA GLY A 22 2.64 3.99 -3.07
C GLY A 22 3.15 3.98 -4.51
N VAL A 23 2.36 3.40 -5.41
CA VAL A 23 2.60 3.40 -6.86
C VAL A 23 1.53 4.25 -7.55
N PRO A 24 1.83 5.52 -7.86
CA PRO A 24 0.93 6.35 -8.64
C PRO A 24 0.81 5.81 -10.07
N SER A 25 -0.41 5.73 -10.59
CA SER A 25 -0.68 5.37 -11.99
C SER A 25 -1.91 6.11 -12.50
N THR A 26 -2.13 6.08 -13.81
CA THR A 26 -3.33 6.67 -14.42
C THR A 26 -4.63 5.99 -13.98
N HIS A 27 -4.56 4.72 -13.59
CA HIS A 27 -5.72 3.93 -13.14
C HIS A 27 -5.93 4.03 -11.61
N ASN A 28 -4.83 4.09 -10.85
CA ASN A 28 -4.83 4.22 -9.40
C ASN A 28 -3.91 5.38 -9.02
N ASP A 29 -4.49 6.56 -8.85
CA ASP A 29 -3.77 7.79 -8.51
C ASP A 29 -3.46 7.83 -7.00
N ILE A 30 -2.57 6.95 -6.55
CA ILE A 30 -2.20 6.80 -5.13
C ILE A 30 -1.39 8.01 -4.67
N ARG A 31 -1.78 8.62 -3.56
CA ARG A 31 -1.15 9.82 -2.98
C ARG A 31 -0.71 9.59 -1.54
N LEU A 32 0.16 10.46 -1.03
CA LEU A 32 0.49 10.47 0.40
C LEU A 32 -0.79 10.59 1.25
N GLY A 33 -0.90 9.70 2.24
CA GLY A 33 -2.08 9.60 3.12
C GLY A 33 -3.20 8.71 2.58
N ASP A 34 -3.12 8.18 1.36
CA ASP A 34 -4.04 7.14 0.91
C ASP A 34 -3.76 5.80 1.60
N VAL A 35 -4.77 4.93 1.57
CA VAL A 35 -4.72 3.59 2.17
C VAL A 35 -4.84 2.53 1.08
N VAL A 36 -3.97 1.53 1.09
CA VAL A 36 -4.04 0.34 0.25
C VAL A 36 -4.39 -0.87 1.09
N VAL A 37 -5.49 -1.55 0.77
CA VAL A 37 -5.92 -2.80 1.40
C VAL A 37 -5.61 -3.96 0.45
N SER A 38 -4.87 -4.96 0.95
CA SER A 38 -4.50 -6.14 0.17
C SER A 38 -5.76 -6.90 -0.27
N ARG A 39 -5.92 -7.12 -1.58
CA ARG A 39 -7.04 -7.88 -2.16
C ARG A 39 -6.51 -9.03 -3.01
N PRO A 40 -6.95 -10.28 -2.78
CA PRO A 40 -6.63 -11.40 -3.66
C PRO A 40 -7.01 -11.09 -5.12
N MET A 41 -6.09 -11.32 -6.06
CA MET A 41 -6.30 -11.09 -7.49
C MET A 41 -5.59 -12.18 -8.31
N GLY A 42 -6.35 -12.86 -9.17
CA GLY A 42 -5.84 -13.97 -9.96
C GLY A 42 -5.27 -15.07 -9.06
N ILE A 43 -3.99 -15.39 -9.26
CA ILE A 43 -3.27 -16.40 -8.47
C ILE A 43 -2.74 -15.86 -7.13
N TYR A 44 -2.74 -14.53 -6.93
CA TYR A 44 -2.09 -13.93 -5.76
C TYR A 44 -3.08 -13.72 -4.60
N SER A 45 -2.60 -13.92 -3.38
CA SER A 45 -3.39 -13.81 -2.15
C SER A 45 -3.65 -12.38 -1.66
N GLY A 46 -3.21 -11.38 -2.41
CA GLY A 46 -3.29 -9.96 -2.05
C GLY A 46 -1.92 -9.36 -1.73
N VAL A 47 -0.94 -10.19 -1.42
CA VAL A 47 0.46 -9.79 -1.23
C VAL A 47 1.36 -10.68 -2.07
N ILE A 48 2.37 -10.08 -2.68
CA ILE A 48 3.38 -10.75 -3.50
C ILE A 48 4.73 -10.54 -2.83
N GLN A 49 5.41 -11.62 -2.46
CA GLN A 49 6.80 -11.51 -2.01
C GLN A 49 7.73 -11.35 -3.22
N TYR A 50 7.99 -10.11 -3.63
CA TYR A 50 8.56 -9.81 -4.95
C TYR A 50 10.06 -10.09 -5.05
N ASP A 51 10.75 -10.18 -3.92
CA ASP A 51 12.19 -10.44 -3.82
C ASP A 51 12.51 -11.91 -3.50
N TYR A 52 11.49 -12.77 -3.42
CA TYR A 52 11.64 -14.20 -3.15
C TYR A 52 11.25 -15.05 -4.35
N GLY A 53 12.22 -15.78 -4.86
CA GLY A 53 12.10 -16.45 -6.14
C GLY A 53 13.41 -17.07 -6.57
N LYS A 54 13.42 -17.56 -7.81
CA LYS A 54 14.59 -18.16 -8.43
C LYS A 54 15.02 -17.34 -9.64
N THR A 55 16.32 -17.16 -9.79
CA THR A 55 16.88 -16.64 -11.04
C THR A 55 16.96 -17.78 -12.04
N VAL A 56 16.32 -17.63 -13.20
CA VAL A 56 16.39 -18.57 -14.33
C VAL A 56 17.40 -18.09 -15.37
N GLN A 57 17.64 -18.92 -16.39
CA GLN A 57 18.60 -18.62 -17.46
C GLN A 57 18.33 -17.25 -18.09
N GLY A 58 19.40 -16.48 -18.32
CA GLY A 58 19.30 -15.10 -18.81
C GLY A 58 19.06 -14.04 -17.73
N GLY A 59 19.17 -14.38 -16.44
CA GLY A 59 19.06 -13.43 -15.33
C GLY A 59 17.62 -13.03 -14.99
N ARG A 60 16.62 -13.66 -15.61
CA ARG A 60 15.21 -13.41 -15.31
C ARG A 60 14.84 -13.96 -13.93
N PHE A 61 14.14 -13.17 -13.13
CA PHE A 61 13.63 -13.61 -11.83
C PHE A 61 12.23 -14.20 -11.99
N GLU A 62 11.99 -15.37 -11.41
CA GLU A 62 10.68 -15.99 -11.33
C GLU A 62 10.25 -16.10 -9.87
N LEU A 63 9.06 -15.59 -9.56
CA LEU A 63 8.45 -15.72 -8.25
C LEU A 63 8.24 -17.19 -7.91
N VAL A 64 8.56 -17.57 -6.67
CA VAL A 64 8.39 -18.93 -6.17
C VAL A 64 7.44 -18.93 -4.98
N GLY A 65 6.34 -19.68 -5.12
CA GLY A 65 5.36 -19.85 -4.06
C GLY A 65 4.30 -18.74 -4.01
N MET A 66 3.35 -18.93 -3.10
CA MET A 66 2.26 -18.00 -2.83
C MET A 66 2.08 -17.90 -1.31
N LEU A 67 1.74 -16.70 -0.82
CA LEU A 67 1.42 -16.49 0.58
C LEU A 67 0.00 -16.97 0.88
N ASN A 68 -0.29 -17.34 2.14
CA ASN A 68 -1.65 -17.69 2.55
C ASN A 68 -2.65 -16.56 2.26
N HIS A 69 -3.90 -16.93 1.96
CA HIS A 69 -4.98 -15.96 1.78
C HIS A 69 -5.44 -15.35 3.10
N PRO A 70 -5.88 -14.08 3.10
CA PRO A 70 -6.64 -13.52 4.21
C PRO A 70 -7.90 -14.38 4.50
N PRO A 71 -8.31 -14.51 5.77
CA PRO A 71 -9.55 -15.19 6.14
C PRO A 71 -10.77 -14.69 5.38
N GLN A 72 -11.70 -15.60 5.07
CA GLN A 72 -12.95 -15.27 4.39
C GLN A 72 -13.78 -14.21 5.12
N THR A 73 -13.71 -14.18 6.46
CA THR A 73 -14.38 -13.16 7.29
C THR A 73 -13.87 -11.75 7.00
N LEU A 74 -12.55 -11.59 6.84
CA LEU A 74 -11.92 -10.33 6.47
C LEU A 74 -12.22 -9.97 5.01
N LEU A 75 -12.14 -10.93 4.10
CA LEU A 75 -12.47 -10.71 2.68
C LEU A 75 -13.92 -10.27 2.48
N THR A 76 -14.86 -10.87 3.22
CA THR A 76 -16.29 -10.49 3.19
C THR A 76 -16.50 -9.08 3.72
N SER A 77 -15.80 -8.72 4.80
CA SER A 77 -15.88 -7.38 5.39
C SER A 77 -15.28 -6.32 4.47
N MET A 78 -14.13 -6.62 3.86
CA MET A 78 -13.49 -5.78 2.84
C MET A 78 -14.42 -5.56 1.65
N ALA A 79 -15.04 -6.61 1.11
CA ALA A 79 -15.97 -6.50 -0.01
C ALA A 79 -17.18 -5.62 0.31
N ARG A 80 -17.71 -5.70 1.54
CA ARG A 80 -18.78 -4.82 2.01
C ARG A 80 -18.35 -3.36 2.07
N LEU A 81 -17.15 -3.08 2.58
CA LEU A 81 -16.60 -1.72 2.62
C LEU A 81 -16.36 -1.17 1.22
N GLN A 82 -15.81 -1.98 0.32
CA GLN A 82 -15.60 -1.59 -1.07
C GLN A 82 -16.93 -1.28 -1.77
N ALA A 83 -17.97 -2.11 -1.56
CA ALA A 83 -19.31 -1.85 -2.11
C ALA A 83 -19.94 -0.58 -1.53
N ALA A 84 -19.77 -0.33 -0.22
CA ALA A 84 -20.23 0.89 0.42
C ALA A 84 -19.55 2.13 -0.19
N GLN A 85 -18.24 2.09 -0.43
CA GLN A 85 -17.50 3.19 -1.06
C GLN A 85 -18.01 3.53 -2.47
N LEU A 86 -18.54 2.55 -3.22
CA LEU A 86 -19.09 2.76 -4.56
C LEU A 86 -20.54 3.26 -4.57
N THR A 87 -21.29 3.01 -3.49
CA THR A 87 -22.75 3.22 -3.44
C THR A 87 -23.16 4.36 -2.52
N GLN A 88 -22.33 4.70 -1.55
CA GLN A 88 -22.58 5.77 -0.59
C GLN A 88 -21.87 7.04 -1.04
N PRO A 89 -22.48 8.22 -0.79
CA PRO A 89 -21.86 9.50 -1.12
C PRO A 89 -20.57 9.74 -0.32
N ASP A 90 -20.50 9.21 0.89
CA ASP A 90 -19.34 9.35 1.78
C ASP A 90 -18.62 8.01 1.94
N ASN A 91 -17.28 8.04 1.89
CA ASN A 91 -16.49 6.87 2.27
C ASN A 91 -16.60 6.65 3.80
N PRO A 92 -17.16 5.52 4.27
CA PRO A 92 -17.42 5.31 5.70
C PRO A 92 -16.15 5.30 6.54
N VAL A 93 -15.03 4.84 5.99
CA VAL A 93 -13.74 4.81 6.70
C VAL A 93 -13.15 6.22 6.77
N ALA A 94 -13.21 6.99 5.67
CA ALA A 94 -12.77 8.38 5.68
C ALA A 94 -13.59 9.20 6.68
N LYS A 95 -14.90 8.97 6.75
CA LYS A 95 -15.78 9.61 7.74
C LYS A 95 -15.37 9.30 9.18
N ILE A 96 -15.09 8.03 9.50
CA ILE A 96 -14.59 7.64 10.83
C ILE A 96 -13.26 8.35 11.14
N ALA A 97 -12.34 8.41 10.18
CA ALA A 97 -11.06 9.09 10.37
C ALA A 97 -11.25 10.59 10.65
N ILE A 98 -12.05 11.27 9.83
CA ILE A 98 -12.38 12.70 10.00
C ILE A 98 -13.07 12.95 11.34
N ASP A 99 -14.04 12.12 11.71
CA ASP A 99 -14.76 12.24 12.98
C ASP A 99 -13.81 12.11 14.18
N ILE A 100 -12.83 11.20 14.12
CA ILE A 100 -11.83 11.02 15.18
C ILE A 100 -10.91 12.23 15.27
N LEU A 101 -10.37 12.71 14.14
CA LEU A 101 -9.46 13.86 14.12
C LEU A 101 -10.18 15.13 14.64
N THR A 102 -11.41 15.36 14.19
CA THR A 102 -12.24 16.51 14.64
C THR A 102 -12.50 16.49 16.14
N ARG A 103 -12.67 15.30 16.75
CA ARG A 103 -12.93 15.16 18.19
C ARG A 103 -11.67 15.24 19.04
N LYS A 104 -10.48 15.10 18.45
CA LYS A 104 -9.21 14.94 19.15
C LYS A 104 -8.16 15.87 18.53
N PRO A 105 -8.11 17.15 18.91
CA PRO A 105 -7.17 18.12 18.35
C PRO A 105 -5.70 17.66 18.41
N ASP A 106 -5.27 17.03 19.51
CA ASP A 106 -3.92 16.45 19.63
C ASP A 106 -3.60 15.37 18.58
N MET A 107 -4.63 14.65 18.12
CA MET A 107 -4.49 13.67 17.04
C MET A 107 -4.50 14.34 15.68
N GLU A 108 -5.32 15.37 15.49
CA GLU A 108 -5.32 16.19 14.27
C GLU A 108 -3.93 16.81 14.03
N GLU A 109 -3.35 17.46 15.03
CA GLU A 109 -2.02 18.08 14.92
C GLU A 109 -0.93 17.08 14.49
N ARG A 110 -1.03 15.82 14.92
CA ARG A 110 0.03 14.81 14.74
C ARG A 110 -0.20 13.85 13.59
N PHE A 111 -1.45 13.59 13.25
CA PHE A 111 -1.86 12.51 12.35
C PHE A 111 -2.85 12.95 11.27
N ALA A 112 -3.15 14.25 11.16
CA ALA A 112 -3.85 14.77 10.00
C ALA A 112 -3.10 14.38 8.71
N PRO A 113 -3.83 14.12 7.62
CA PRO A 113 -3.20 13.90 6.33
C PRO A 113 -2.33 15.10 5.97
N PRO A 114 -1.17 14.88 5.34
CA PRO A 114 -0.30 15.96 4.95
C PRO A 114 -1.00 16.88 3.93
N SER A 115 -0.60 18.17 3.89
CA SER A 115 -1.18 19.12 2.95
C SER A 115 -1.07 18.60 1.52
N PRO A 116 -2.10 18.74 0.66
CA PRO A 116 -2.04 18.31 -0.74
C PRO A 116 -0.82 18.84 -1.50
N ASP A 117 -0.30 20.02 -1.13
CA ASP A 117 0.86 20.65 -1.77
C ASP A 117 2.19 19.93 -1.46
N THR A 118 2.19 19.03 -0.48
CA THR A 118 3.35 18.21 -0.11
C THR A 118 3.42 16.88 -0.86
N ASP A 119 2.32 16.46 -1.51
CA ASP A 119 2.26 15.28 -2.37
C ASP A 119 2.72 15.62 -3.79
N ILE A 120 4.03 15.76 -3.97
CA ILE A 120 4.64 16.15 -5.24
C ILE A 120 5.11 14.90 -5.99
N LEU A 121 4.49 14.62 -7.14
CA LEU A 121 4.90 13.55 -8.04
C LEU A 121 5.80 14.10 -9.15
N PHE A 122 7.01 13.55 -9.28
CA PHE A 122 7.91 13.84 -10.39
C PHE A 122 7.78 12.79 -11.49
N CYS A 123 8.16 13.16 -12.71
CA CYS A 123 8.31 12.22 -13.82
C CYS A 123 9.21 11.05 -13.42
N ALA A 124 8.85 9.83 -13.79
CA ALA A 124 9.60 8.63 -13.40
C ALA A 124 11.05 8.60 -13.90
N SER A 125 11.33 9.29 -15.00
CA SER A 125 12.67 9.44 -15.57
C SER A 125 13.51 10.54 -14.89
N TYR A 126 12.92 11.34 -13.99
CA TYR A 126 13.64 12.40 -13.31
C TYR A 126 14.58 11.82 -12.25
N GLN A 127 15.84 12.22 -12.31
CA GLN A 127 16.84 11.84 -11.33
C GLN A 127 16.95 12.92 -10.26
N HIS A 128 16.51 12.57 -9.05
CA HIS A 128 16.63 13.44 -7.90
C HIS A 128 18.10 13.64 -7.50
N PRO A 129 18.49 14.84 -7.00
CA PRO A 129 19.80 15.06 -6.44
C PRO A 129 20.12 14.03 -5.34
N ILE A 130 21.34 13.48 -5.40
CA ILE A 130 21.81 12.47 -4.44
C ILE A 130 21.96 13.12 -3.05
N ASP A 131 21.66 12.36 -2.00
CA ASP A 131 21.81 12.73 -0.57
C ASP A 131 20.94 13.89 -0.06
N GLU A 132 20.00 14.39 -0.86
CA GLU A 132 18.99 15.33 -0.38
C GLU A 132 17.85 14.60 0.33
N ARG A 133 17.41 15.13 1.48
CA ARG A 133 16.32 14.54 2.27
C ARG A 133 14.93 14.88 1.72
N ASN A 134 14.83 15.89 0.87
CA ASN A 134 13.59 16.39 0.32
C ASN A 134 13.77 16.89 -1.12
N CYS A 135 12.67 17.32 -1.73
CA CYS A 135 12.64 17.78 -3.12
C CYS A 135 12.60 19.30 -3.26
N ASP A 136 13.18 20.04 -2.30
CA ASP A 136 13.18 21.51 -2.32
C ASP A 136 14.05 22.06 -3.46
N LYS A 137 15.16 21.37 -3.75
CA LYS A 137 16.11 21.70 -4.84
C LYS A 137 15.82 20.96 -6.15
N CYS A 138 14.72 20.21 -6.21
CA CYS A 138 14.34 19.49 -7.42
C CYS A 138 13.72 20.44 -8.45
N ASP A 139 13.93 20.12 -9.72
CA ASP A 139 13.38 20.86 -10.86
C ASP A 139 11.85 20.72 -10.89
N LYS A 140 11.16 21.82 -10.60
CA LYS A 140 9.69 21.84 -10.54
C LYS A 140 9.04 21.69 -11.93
N GLU A 141 9.78 21.88 -13.02
CA GLU A 141 9.28 21.61 -14.37
C GLU A 141 9.07 20.10 -14.63
N GLN A 142 9.71 19.25 -13.82
CA GLN A 142 9.58 17.79 -13.90
C GLN A 142 8.41 17.25 -13.07
N VAL A 143 7.59 18.13 -12.47
CA VAL A 143 6.42 17.73 -11.68
C VAL A 143 5.27 17.36 -12.58
N VAL A 144 4.67 16.20 -12.32
CA VAL A 144 3.50 15.70 -13.03
C VAL A 144 2.24 16.40 -12.50
N ALA A 145 1.52 17.08 -13.39
CA ALA A 145 0.22 17.66 -13.05
C ALA A 145 -0.82 16.54 -12.79
N ARG A 146 -1.39 16.53 -11.59
CA ARG A 146 -2.42 15.57 -11.17
C ARG A 146 -3.77 16.28 -11.04
N LYS A 147 -4.86 15.61 -11.46
CA LYS A 147 -6.21 16.18 -11.36
C LYS A 147 -6.62 16.39 -9.90
N PRO A 148 -7.38 17.43 -9.55
CA PRO A 148 -8.01 17.52 -8.23
C PRO A 148 -8.88 16.28 -7.97
N ARG A 149 -8.92 15.84 -6.71
CA ARG A 149 -9.73 14.69 -6.27
C ARG A 149 -10.39 14.99 -4.93
N GLY A 150 -11.31 14.12 -4.52
CA GLY A 150 -11.98 14.22 -3.22
C GLY A 150 -11.03 14.15 -2.02
N PRO A 151 -11.55 14.38 -0.80
CA PRO A 151 -10.73 14.47 0.41
C PRO A 151 -10.00 13.14 0.70
N PRO A 152 -8.78 13.19 1.28
CA PRO A 152 -8.09 12.01 1.78
C PRO A 152 -8.71 11.49 3.09
N PRO A 153 -8.45 10.21 3.46
CA PRO A 153 -7.74 9.21 2.66
C PRO A 153 -8.64 8.62 1.56
N GLN A 154 -8.08 8.34 0.38
CA GLN A 154 -8.72 7.43 -0.57
C GLN A 154 -8.28 6.00 -0.27
N ILE A 155 -9.21 5.05 -0.41
CA ILE A 155 -8.95 3.63 -0.18
C ILE A 155 -8.86 2.91 -1.51
N HIS A 156 -7.75 2.20 -1.69
CA HIS A 156 -7.44 1.40 -2.86
C HIS A 156 -7.39 -0.08 -2.48
N TYR A 157 -7.89 -0.95 -3.36
CA TYR A 157 -7.93 -2.40 -3.12
C TYR A 157 -7.16 -3.12 -4.22
N GLY A 158 -6.07 -3.79 -3.87
CA GLY A 158 -5.23 -4.45 -4.87
C GLY A 158 -4.06 -5.22 -4.28
N LEU A 159 -3.07 -5.50 -5.13
CA LEU A 159 -1.89 -6.27 -4.75
C LEU A 159 -0.87 -5.38 -4.06
N ILE A 160 -0.24 -5.90 -3.03
CA ILE A 160 0.85 -5.24 -2.28
C ILE A 160 2.14 -6.05 -2.49
N ALA A 161 3.23 -5.38 -2.87
CA ALA A 161 4.54 -6.00 -2.99
C ALA A 161 5.26 -5.99 -1.64
N SER A 162 5.69 -7.16 -1.18
CA SER A 162 6.44 -7.38 0.05
C SER A 162 7.87 -7.79 -0.23
N GLY A 163 8.85 -7.16 0.39
CA GLY A 163 10.25 -7.56 0.25
C GLY A 163 11.18 -6.86 1.23
N ASN A 164 12.44 -7.27 1.29
CA ASN A 164 13.39 -6.80 2.29
C ASN A 164 14.15 -5.53 1.87
N GLN A 165 13.77 -4.90 0.75
CA GLN A 165 14.43 -3.73 0.20
C GLN A 165 13.45 -2.57 0.03
N VAL A 166 13.95 -1.36 0.28
CA VAL A 166 13.25 -0.12 -0.05
C VAL A 166 13.45 0.20 -1.53
N VAL A 167 12.36 0.28 -2.30
CA VAL A 167 12.41 0.68 -3.70
C VAL A 167 12.49 2.21 -3.77
N LYS A 168 13.69 2.75 -3.98
CA LYS A 168 13.93 4.20 -4.13
C LYS A 168 14.01 4.67 -5.58
N ASP A 169 14.32 3.77 -6.50
CA ASP A 169 14.44 4.07 -7.93
C ASP A 169 13.08 4.03 -8.61
N SER A 170 12.67 5.16 -9.20
CA SER A 170 11.36 5.31 -9.87
C SER A 170 11.20 4.36 -11.06
N GLY A 171 12.25 4.13 -11.84
CA GLY A 171 12.21 3.21 -12.98
C GLY A 171 11.97 1.76 -12.55
N THR A 172 12.67 1.33 -11.49
CA THR A 172 12.49 0.02 -10.87
C THR A 172 11.09 -0.13 -10.27
N ARG A 173 10.60 0.89 -9.56
CA ARG A 173 9.22 0.92 -9.01
C ARG A 173 8.19 0.69 -10.10
N ASP A 174 8.25 1.46 -11.18
CA ASP A 174 7.24 1.42 -12.24
C ASP A 174 7.31 0.12 -13.03
N ARG A 175 8.52 -0.38 -13.32
CA ARG A 175 8.72 -1.68 -13.96
C ARG A 175 8.11 -2.81 -13.13
N LEU A 176 8.45 -2.90 -11.84
CA LEU A 176 7.91 -3.93 -10.94
C LEU A 176 6.38 -3.79 -10.78
N ALA A 177 5.87 -2.57 -10.68
CA ALA A 177 4.45 -2.33 -10.61
C ALA A 177 3.70 -2.78 -11.86
N GLN A 178 4.27 -2.54 -13.04
CA GLN A 178 3.68 -2.99 -14.31
C GLN A 178 3.74 -4.52 -14.45
N GLU A 179 4.85 -5.15 -14.07
CA GLU A 179 5.03 -6.61 -14.14
C GLU A 179 4.10 -7.35 -13.16
N LEU A 180 3.92 -6.81 -11.95
CA LEU A 180 3.21 -7.48 -10.85
C LEU A 180 1.78 -6.98 -10.62
N GLY A 181 1.42 -5.83 -11.17
CA GLY A 181 0.12 -5.18 -10.94
C GLY A 181 -0.08 -4.70 -9.50
N VAL A 182 1.00 -4.28 -8.82
CA VAL A 182 0.98 -3.87 -7.41
C VAL A 182 0.68 -2.39 -7.24
N LEU A 183 0.05 -2.05 -6.12
CA LEU A 183 -0.36 -0.69 -5.75
C LEU A 183 0.61 -0.02 -4.78
N CYS A 184 1.35 -0.79 -3.99
CA CYS A 184 2.38 -0.26 -3.10
C CYS A 184 3.43 -1.32 -2.78
N PHE A 185 4.56 -0.85 -2.25
CA PHE A 185 5.66 -1.66 -1.72
C PHE A 185 5.73 -1.50 -0.20
N GLU A 186 5.93 -2.60 0.51
CA GLU A 186 6.16 -2.66 1.95
C GLU A 186 7.17 -3.76 2.28
N MET A 187 7.55 -3.92 3.56
CA MET A 187 8.73 -4.71 3.92
C MET A 187 8.51 -5.86 4.90
N GLU A 188 7.27 -6.15 5.30
CA GLU A 188 7.06 -7.04 6.45
C GLU A 188 5.99 -8.12 6.24
N ALA A 189 5.02 -7.92 5.34
CA ALA A 189 3.83 -8.76 5.26
C ALA A 189 4.12 -10.23 4.90
N ALA A 190 5.07 -10.48 4.00
CA ALA A 190 5.40 -11.84 3.59
C ALA A 190 5.84 -12.73 4.76
N GLY A 191 6.54 -12.16 5.75
CA GLY A 191 6.98 -12.88 6.94
C GLY A 191 5.83 -13.26 7.89
N LEU A 192 4.73 -12.48 7.87
CA LEU A 192 3.60 -12.65 8.78
C LEU A 192 2.50 -13.56 8.20
N MET A 193 2.17 -13.41 6.92
CA MET A 193 0.99 -14.06 6.32
C MET A 193 1.06 -15.59 6.32
N ASN A 194 2.26 -16.16 6.28
CA ASN A 194 2.42 -17.62 6.36
C ASN A 194 2.23 -18.18 7.78
N GLN A 195 2.23 -17.32 8.81
CA GLN A 195 2.15 -17.71 10.22
C GLN A 195 0.79 -17.39 10.84
N LEU A 196 0.20 -16.24 10.48
CA LEU A 196 -1.09 -15.78 10.98
C LEU A 196 -2.06 -15.49 9.83
N PRO A 197 -3.34 -15.89 9.94
CA PRO A 197 -4.37 -15.46 9.01
C PRO A 197 -4.51 -13.93 9.06
N THR A 198 -4.11 -13.23 8.00
CA THR A 198 -3.85 -11.78 8.05
C THR A 198 -4.40 -11.06 6.84
N LEU A 199 -4.96 -9.86 7.05
CA LEU A 199 -5.21 -8.86 6.00
C LEU A 199 -4.20 -7.72 6.16
N VAL A 200 -3.62 -7.27 5.05
CA VAL A 200 -2.57 -6.24 5.05
C VAL A 200 -3.14 -4.91 4.59
N ILE A 201 -2.78 -3.84 5.30
CA ILE A 201 -3.23 -2.47 5.10
C ILE A 201 -1.99 -1.57 5.16
N ARG A 202 -1.80 -0.74 4.13
CA ARG A 202 -0.64 0.16 3.97
C ARG A 202 -1.06 1.57 3.65
#